data_AF-A0A4V6DGK2-F1
#
_entry.id   AF-A0A4V6DGK2-F1
#
_cell.length_a   1.000
_cell.length_b   1.000
_cell.length_c   1.000
_cell.angle_alpha   90.00
_cell.angle_beta   90.00
_cell.angle_gamma   90.00
#
_symmetry.space_group_name_H-M   'P 1'
#
loop_
_entity.id
_entity.type
_entity.pdbx_description
1 polymer ?
#
loop_
_entity_poly.entity_id
_entity_poly.type
_entity_poly.pdbx_seq_one_letter_code
_entity_poly.pdbx_strand_id
1 'polypeptide(L)'
;MFRIGRWRNISPGDLETRFVDRAKAISALLEEELQLAPSSDSTYTQSTVCSLAQLTDLHNHPQILTYLPIMTQPKRTRKAMLIQGPGTATVETVAIPTTLSPTDILVKTACVGLNPSDAKMVQAGTPQGSMAGLDFAGEVVSKGSRVGSHIRPGDRVCGVAFGYNRDDAATGAFAEYVVAEDHLVFGIPDGMSFQEAATLPCGLLTGGMVLHHSMKLGLGDAPADPAAHVLVYGGSTASGIFMIQLLKQ
;
A
#
# COMPACT_ATOMS: atom_id res chain seq x y z
N MET A 1 7.02 -17.47 15.54
CA MET A 1 5.82 -17.70 14.70
C MET A 1 4.66 -16.92 15.30
N PHE A 2 4.47 -15.67 14.89
CA PHE A 2 3.41 -14.81 15.43
C PHE A 2 2.09 -15.08 14.69
N ARG A 3 1.01 -15.32 15.45
CA ARG A 3 -0.35 -15.50 14.92
C ARG A 3 -1.01 -14.14 14.73
N ILE A 4 -1.17 -13.71 13.48
CA ILE A 4 -1.88 -12.47 13.13
C ILE A 4 -3.39 -12.74 13.16
N GLY A 5 -4.08 -12.16 14.15
CA GLY A 5 -5.55 -12.27 14.32
C GLY A 5 -6.35 -11.35 13.39
N ARG A 6 -7.63 -11.71 13.15
CA ARG A 6 -8.60 -11.01 12.27
C ARG A 6 -8.77 -9.51 12.61
N TRP A 7 -9.01 -8.69 11.58
CA TRP A 7 -9.15 -7.22 11.68
C TRP A 7 -10.53 -6.69 12.11
N ARG A 8 -11.43 -7.54 12.61
CA ARG A 8 -12.76 -7.09 13.07
C ARG A 8 -12.68 -6.72 14.55
N ASN A 9 -13.17 -5.54 14.94
CA ASN A 9 -13.13 -4.99 16.30
C ASN A 9 -11.73 -4.62 16.82
N ILE A 10 -11.03 -3.69 16.16
CA ILE A 10 -9.72 -3.21 16.60
C ILE A 10 -9.89 -1.92 17.43
N SER A 11 -9.41 -1.91 18.67
CA SER A 11 -9.34 -0.70 19.49
C SER A 11 -8.19 0.21 19.03
N PRO A 12 -8.22 1.54 19.25
CA PRO A 12 -7.13 2.44 18.85
C PRO A 12 -5.73 1.98 19.30
N GLY A 13 -5.60 1.45 20.52
CA GLY A 13 -4.32 0.91 21.03
C GLY A 13 -3.84 -0.34 20.29
N ASP A 14 -4.76 -1.20 19.82
CA ASP A 14 -4.40 -2.38 19.03
C ASP A 14 -3.89 -2.03 17.62
N LEU A 15 -4.28 -0.89 17.05
CA LEU A 15 -3.68 -0.39 15.81
C LEU A 15 -2.24 0.05 16.02
N GLU A 16 -1.97 0.72 17.14
CA GLU A 16 -0.65 1.22 17.47
C GLU A 16 0.34 0.07 17.67
N THR A 17 -0.04 -0.99 18.41
CA THR A 17 0.79 -2.19 18.57
C THR A 17 1.01 -2.92 17.25
N ARG A 18 -0.02 -3.07 16.41
CA ARG A 18 0.12 -3.75 15.12
C ARG A 18 0.88 -2.90 14.09
N PHE A 19 0.85 -1.58 14.22
CA PHE A 19 1.70 -0.67 13.47
C PHE A 19 3.17 -0.89 13.84
N VAL A 20 3.49 -0.96 15.13
CA VAL A 20 4.83 -1.26 15.64
C VAL A 20 5.37 -2.58 15.08
N ASP A 21 4.56 -3.64 15.10
CA ASP A 21 4.95 -4.94 14.55
C ASP A 21 5.26 -4.86 13.04
N ARG A 22 4.49 -4.06 12.31
CA ARG A 22 4.69 -3.89 10.87
C ARG A 22 5.88 -3.00 10.54
N ALA A 23 6.12 -1.94 11.31
CA ALA A 23 7.30 -1.11 11.18
C ALA A 23 8.59 -1.91 11.47
N LYS A 24 8.56 -2.83 12.46
CA LYS A 24 9.63 -3.81 12.67
C LYS A 24 9.82 -4.73 11.47
N ALA A 25 8.73 -5.25 10.90
CA ALA A 25 8.79 -6.10 9.71
C ALA A 25 9.35 -5.37 8.47
N ILE A 26 8.93 -4.11 8.24
CA ILE A 26 9.46 -3.25 7.17
C ILE A 26 10.94 -2.96 7.39
N SER A 27 11.34 -2.62 8.62
CA SER A 27 12.76 -2.41 8.94
C SER A 27 13.59 -3.66 8.68
N ALA A 28 13.07 -4.86 8.99
CA ALA A 28 13.76 -6.11 8.73
C ALA A 28 13.88 -6.43 7.23
N LEU A 29 12.83 -6.17 6.45
CA LEU A 29 12.85 -6.34 4.98
C LEU A 29 13.83 -5.36 4.32
N LEU A 30 13.86 -4.11 4.78
CA LEU A 30 14.82 -3.11 4.29
C LEU A 30 16.27 -3.50 4.62
N GLU A 31 16.52 -4.09 5.80
CA GLU A 31 17.84 -4.62 6.18
C GLU A 31 18.26 -5.83 5.33
N GLU A 32 17.30 -6.68 4.90
CA GLU A 32 17.53 -7.81 4.00
C GLU A 32 17.81 -7.33 2.54
N GLU A 33 17.06 -6.35 2.04
CA GLU A 33 17.29 -5.75 0.72
C GLU A 33 18.62 -4.97 0.66
N LEU A 34 19.01 -4.28 1.74
CA LEU A 34 20.31 -3.59 1.84
C LEU A 34 21.51 -4.57 1.88
N GLN A 35 21.29 -5.83 2.28
CA GLN A 35 22.30 -6.89 2.24
C GLN A 35 22.36 -7.62 0.88
N LEU A 36 21.33 -7.46 0.04
CA LEU A 36 21.21 -8.09 -1.27
C LEU A 36 21.51 -7.09 -2.40
N ALA A 37 22.74 -6.58 -2.46
CA ALA A 37 23.28 -6.00 -3.69
C ALA A 37 24.10 -7.07 -4.45
N PRO A 38 23.62 -7.64 -5.57
CA PRO A 38 24.35 -8.69 -6.26
C PRO A 38 25.38 -8.12 -7.24
N SER A 39 26.60 -8.65 -7.15
CA SER A 39 27.56 -8.70 -8.24
C SER A 39 27.02 -9.53 -9.42
N SER A 40 27.40 -9.11 -10.63
CA SER A 40 27.20 -9.72 -11.94
C SER A 40 27.25 -11.25 -11.99
N ASP A 41 26.28 -11.90 -12.67
CA ASP A 41 26.54 -12.73 -13.86
C ASP A 41 25.25 -13.17 -14.58
N SER A 42 25.44 -13.79 -15.74
CA SER A 42 24.60 -13.82 -16.94
C SER A 42 23.85 -15.15 -17.21
N THR A 43 22.79 -15.05 -18.04
CA THR A 43 22.15 -16.06 -18.93
C THR A 43 21.46 -17.31 -18.37
N TYR A 44 20.20 -17.55 -18.77
CA TYR A 44 19.71 -18.80 -19.41
C TYR A 44 18.29 -18.64 -20.02
N THR A 45 18.03 -19.37 -21.10
CA THR A 45 16.97 -19.27 -22.13
C THR A 45 15.78 -20.25 -21.95
N GLN A 46 14.59 -19.90 -22.51
CA GLN A 46 13.44 -20.71 -23.06
C GLN A 46 12.94 -21.98 -22.31
N SER A 47 11.68 -22.45 -22.28
CA SER A 47 10.36 -22.26 -22.93
C SER A 47 9.34 -23.14 -22.13
N THR A 48 8.01 -22.94 -22.12
CA THR A 48 7.03 -23.66 -22.95
C THR A 48 5.58 -23.24 -22.58
N VAL A 49 4.73 -23.25 -23.61
CA VAL A 49 3.31 -22.89 -23.74
C VAL A 49 2.37 -23.91 -23.07
N CYS A 50 1.17 -23.49 -22.63
CA CYS A 50 0.02 -24.41 -22.48
C CYS A 50 -1.31 -23.73 -22.87
N SER A 51 -2.15 -24.47 -23.60
CA SER A 51 -3.12 -23.99 -24.59
C SER A 51 -4.57 -23.84 -24.13
N LEU A 52 -5.27 -22.97 -24.86
CA LEU A 52 -6.67 -22.51 -24.76
C LEU A 52 -7.70 -23.56 -25.25
N ALA A 53 -7.82 -24.72 -24.57
CA ALA A 53 -8.74 -25.77 -25.01
C ALA A 53 -9.39 -26.59 -23.87
N GLN A 54 -10.30 -25.99 -23.07
CA GLN A 54 -11.29 -26.73 -22.25
C GLN A 54 -12.63 -25.99 -22.03
N LEU A 55 -13.04 -25.06 -22.91
CA LEU A 55 -14.30 -24.29 -22.75
C LEU A 55 -15.38 -24.59 -23.81
N THR A 56 -15.54 -25.85 -24.21
CA THR A 56 -16.69 -26.29 -25.01
C THR A 56 -17.38 -27.46 -24.34
N ASP A 57 -18.20 -27.17 -23.32
CA ASP A 57 -19.31 -28.08 -22.95
C ASP A 57 -20.42 -27.46 -22.07
N LEU A 58 -20.76 -26.18 -22.27
CA LEU A 58 -21.82 -25.50 -21.50
C LEU A 58 -23.02 -25.03 -22.32
N HIS A 59 -23.14 -25.46 -23.58
CA HIS A 59 -24.16 -24.93 -24.51
C HIS A 59 -25.50 -25.69 -24.56
N ASN A 60 -25.72 -26.73 -23.75
CA ASN A 60 -26.90 -27.60 -23.89
C ASN A 60 -27.86 -27.71 -22.68
N HIS A 61 -27.87 -26.74 -21.75
CA HIS A 61 -28.88 -26.71 -20.68
C HIS A 61 -29.74 -25.44 -20.70
N PRO A 62 -31.00 -25.50 -21.17
CA PRO A 62 -31.90 -24.34 -21.25
C PRO A 62 -32.54 -23.93 -19.90
N GLN A 63 -31.89 -24.19 -18.76
CA GLN A 63 -32.44 -23.93 -17.41
C GLN A 63 -31.52 -23.11 -16.49
N ILE A 64 -30.43 -22.52 -16.99
CA ILE A 64 -29.53 -21.65 -16.19
C ILE A 64 -29.53 -20.23 -16.78
N LEU A 65 -30.69 -19.58 -16.81
CA LEU A 65 -30.81 -18.20 -17.31
C LEU A 65 -31.58 -17.25 -16.37
N THR A 66 -31.79 -17.64 -15.10
CA THR A 66 -32.59 -16.82 -14.16
C THR A 66 -31.91 -16.46 -12.84
N TYR A 67 -30.62 -16.75 -12.64
CA TYR A 67 -29.93 -16.41 -11.38
C TYR A 67 -28.46 -15.99 -11.57
N LEU A 68 -28.18 -15.09 -12.51
CA LEU A 68 -26.93 -14.33 -12.47
C LEU A 68 -27.28 -12.89 -12.08
N PRO A 69 -26.82 -12.38 -10.91
CA PRO A 69 -26.77 -10.94 -10.75
C PRO A 69 -25.97 -10.39 -11.92
N ILE A 70 -26.42 -9.30 -12.51
CA ILE A 70 -25.73 -8.61 -13.60
C ILE A 70 -24.29 -8.41 -13.13
N MET A 71 -23.39 -9.28 -13.61
CA MET A 71 -21.96 -9.15 -13.42
C MET A 71 -21.61 -7.95 -14.28
N THR A 72 -21.70 -6.76 -13.72
CA THR A 72 -21.12 -5.55 -14.30
C THR A 72 -19.70 -5.93 -14.68
N GLN A 73 -19.42 -5.92 -15.99
CA GLN A 73 -18.11 -6.22 -16.53
C GLN A 73 -17.06 -5.49 -15.67
N PRO A 74 -16.03 -6.18 -15.16
CA PRO A 74 -15.02 -5.52 -14.34
C PRO A 74 -14.46 -4.34 -15.14
N LYS A 75 -14.49 -3.15 -14.53
CA LYS A 75 -13.96 -1.93 -15.14
C LYS A 75 -12.53 -2.25 -15.59
N ARG A 76 -12.24 -2.10 -16.89
CA ARG A 76 -10.91 -2.45 -17.46
C ARG A 76 -9.92 -1.30 -17.38
N THR A 77 -10.40 -0.11 -17.03
CA THR A 77 -9.61 1.11 -16.95
C THR A 77 -9.92 1.88 -15.66
N ARG A 78 -8.95 2.68 -15.23
CA ARG A 78 -9.04 3.61 -14.10
C ARG A 78 -8.57 4.99 -14.54
N LYS A 79 -9.09 6.02 -13.90
CA LYS A 79 -8.44 7.34 -13.91
C LYS A 79 -7.28 7.35 -12.92
N ALA A 80 -6.15 7.90 -13.32
CA ALA A 80 -4.97 8.09 -12.49
C ALA A 80 -4.26 9.40 -12.84
N MET A 81 -3.64 10.05 -11.86
CA MET A 81 -2.82 11.24 -12.10
C MET A 81 -1.41 10.81 -12.50
N LEU A 82 -0.96 11.24 -13.68
CA LEU A 82 0.38 10.94 -14.22
C LEU A 82 1.21 12.22 -14.29
N ILE A 83 2.51 12.11 -13.99
CA ILE A 83 3.47 13.19 -14.16
C ILE A 83 3.75 13.40 -15.66
N GLN A 84 3.59 14.63 -16.15
CA GLN A 84 3.83 14.98 -17.56
C GLN A 84 5.14 15.73 -17.77
N GLY A 85 5.67 16.36 -16.73
CA GLY A 85 6.89 17.15 -16.77
C GLY A 85 6.94 18.12 -15.58
N PRO A 86 7.95 19.01 -15.52
CA PRO A 86 8.12 19.91 -14.38
C PRO A 86 6.88 20.76 -14.11
N GLY A 87 6.35 20.66 -12.89
CA GLY A 87 5.15 21.37 -12.45
C GLY A 87 3.84 20.91 -13.11
N THR A 88 3.87 19.80 -13.86
CA THR A 88 2.73 19.37 -14.69
C THR A 88 2.35 17.91 -14.41
N ALA A 89 1.11 17.69 -14.02
CA ALA A 89 0.50 16.37 -13.92
C ALA A 89 -0.94 16.41 -14.47
N THR A 90 -1.37 15.34 -15.12
CA THR A 90 -2.71 15.24 -15.74
C THR A 90 -3.41 13.98 -15.29
N VAL A 91 -4.75 14.00 -15.29
CA VAL A 91 -5.56 12.81 -15.03
C VAL A 91 -5.76 12.06 -16.34
N GLU A 92 -5.16 10.89 -16.45
CA GLU A 92 -5.22 10.02 -17.62
C GLU A 92 -6.11 8.80 -17.36
N THR A 93 -6.65 8.21 -18.43
CA THR A 93 -7.33 6.92 -18.37
C THR A 93 -6.34 5.82 -18.73
N VAL A 94 -6.08 4.92 -17.79
CA VAL A 94 -5.09 3.85 -17.91
C VAL A 94 -5.74 2.50 -17.61
N ALA A 95 -5.12 1.40 -18.04
CA ALA A 95 -5.64 0.06 -17.74
C ALA A 95 -5.55 -0.24 -16.23
N ILE A 96 -6.52 -0.99 -15.72
CA ILE A 96 -6.38 -1.66 -14.43
C ILE A 96 -5.58 -2.95 -14.67
N PRO A 97 -4.51 -3.22 -13.90
CA PRO A 97 -3.76 -4.46 -14.03
C PRO A 97 -4.68 -5.68 -13.91
N THR A 98 -4.60 -6.59 -14.90
CA THR A 98 -5.38 -7.83 -14.90
C THR A 98 -4.74 -8.92 -14.05
N THR A 99 -3.44 -8.78 -13.78
CA THR A 99 -2.63 -9.64 -12.93
C THR A 99 -1.92 -8.79 -11.89
N LEU A 100 -1.83 -9.28 -10.66
CA LEU A 100 -1.10 -8.65 -9.56
C LEU A 100 0.19 -9.45 -9.27
N SER A 101 1.21 -8.77 -8.74
CA SER A 101 2.31 -9.46 -8.07
C SER A 101 1.73 -10.37 -6.97
N PRO A 102 2.37 -11.51 -6.64
CA PRO A 102 1.85 -12.38 -5.60
C PRO A 102 1.71 -11.72 -4.22
N THR A 103 2.43 -10.62 -3.96
CA THR A 103 2.42 -9.85 -2.70
C THR A 103 1.60 -8.56 -2.77
N ASP A 104 1.00 -8.24 -3.91
CA ASP A 104 0.24 -7.00 -4.07
C ASP A 104 -1.25 -7.19 -3.79
N ILE A 105 -1.89 -6.08 -3.47
CA ILE A 105 -3.35 -5.94 -3.43
C ILE A 105 -3.81 -4.89 -4.44
N LEU A 106 -5.01 -5.08 -4.95
CA LEU A 106 -5.74 -4.04 -5.70
C LEU A 106 -6.78 -3.45 -4.78
N VAL A 107 -6.79 -2.13 -4.63
CA VAL A 107 -7.70 -1.38 -3.77
C VAL A 107 -8.51 -0.41 -4.60
N LYS A 108 -9.84 -0.39 -4.41
CA LYS A 108 -10.70 0.65 -4.93
C LYS A 108 -10.62 1.85 -3.99
N THR A 109 -9.99 2.92 -4.46
CA THR A 109 -9.67 4.10 -3.65
C THR A 109 -10.94 4.88 -3.31
N ALA A 110 -11.08 5.24 -2.04
CA ALA A 110 -12.14 6.13 -1.55
C ALA A 110 -11.60 7.53 -1.25
N CYS A 111 -10.41 7.62 -0.66
CA CYS A 111 -9.74 8.88 -0.29
C CYS A 111 -8.23 8.76 -0.51
N VAL A 112 -7.55 9.89 -0.70
CA VAL A 112 -6.09 9.99 -0.80
C VAL A 112 -5.58 11.05 0.17
N GLY A 113 -4.37 10.86 0.68
CA GLY A 113 -3.66 11.85 1.49
C GLY A 113 -2.71 12.67 0.62
N LEU A 114 -2.52 13.94 0.97
CA LEU A 114 -1.57 14.82 0.30
C LEU A 114 -0.34 15.05 1.18
N ASN A 115 0.83 14.83 0.62
CA ASN A 115 2.12 15.01 1.29
C ASN A 115 2.94 16.12 0.62
N PRO A 116 3.84 16.81 1.36
CA PRO A 116 4.76 17.76 0.76
C PRO A 116 5.68 17.15 -0.31
N SER A 117 5.98 15.84 -0.20
CA SER A 117 6.71 15.09 -1.23
C SER A 117 5.96 15.07 -2.56
N ASP A 118 4.63 14.92 -2.55
CA ASP A 118 3.84 14.85 -3.78
C ASP A 118 4.00 16.12 -4.62
N ALA A 119 3.87 17.29 -3.97
CA ALA A 119 4.06 18.58 -4.62
C ALA A 119 5.49 18.75 -5.16
N LYS A 120 6.51 18.31 -4.40
CA LYS A 120 7.91 18.35 -4.84
C LYS A 120 8.16 17.46 -6.05
N MET A 121 7.57 16.26 -6.08
CA MET A 121 7.72 15.32 -7.20
C MET A 121 7.01 15.83 -8.46
N VAL A 122 5.81 16.41 -8.32
CA VAL A 122 5.12 17.09 -9.44
C VAL A 122 5.96 18.27 -9.94
N GLN A 123 6.50 19.09 -9.05
CA GLN A 123 7.34 20.23 -9.43
C GLN A 123 8.62 19.78 -10.16
N ALA A 124 9.27 18.72 -9.68
CA ALA A 124 10.43 18.14 -10.33
C ALA A 124 10.10 17.51 -11.70
N GLY A 125 8.87 17.01 -11.87
CA GLY A 125 8.41 16.46 -13.14
C GLY A 125 9.04 15.11 -13.50
N THR A 126 9.61 14.41 -12.53
CA THR A 126 10.31 13.15 -12.74
C THR A 126 9.87 12.09 -11.74
N PRO A 127 9.72 10.83 -12.17
CA PRO A 127 9.80 10.38 -13.56
C PRO A 127 8.53 10.70 -14.35
N GLN A 128 8.70 11.21 -15.56
CA GLN A 128 7.59 11.48 -16.47
C GLN A 128 6.89 10.16 -16.85
N GLY A 129 5.56 10.19 -16.94
CA GLY A 129 4.71 9.02 -17.19
C GLY A 129 4.35 8.20 -15.96
N SER A 130 5.01 8.42 -14.81
CA SER A 130 4.68 7.71 -13.58
C SER A 130 3.39 8.21 -12.94
N MET A 131 2.68 7.31 -12.27
CA MET A 131 1.52 7.67 -11.44
C MET A 131 1.97 8.41 -10.17
N ALA A 132 1.17 9.40 -9.77
CA ALA A 132 1.45 10.24 -8.62
C ALA A 132 0.82 9.73 -7.32
N GLY A 133 1.31 10.25 -6.20
CA GLY A 133 0.72 10.12 -4.88
C GLY A 133 1.21 8.92 -4.07
N LEU A 134 1.25 9.12 -2.75
CA LEU A 134 1.69 8.12 -1.78
C LEU A 134 0.53 7.53 -0.98
N ASP A 135 -0.29 8.36 -0.32
CA ASP A 135 -1.27 7.89 0.65
C ASP A 135 -2.64 7.59 0.03
N PHE A 136 -3.21 6.45 0.38
CA PHE A 136 -4.57 6.08 -0.01
C PHE A 136 -5.35 5.43 1.15
N ALA A 137 -6.68 5.46 1.04
CA ALA A 137 -7.61 4.65 1.80
C ALA A 137 -8.75 4.17 0.91
N GLY A 138 -9.17 2.91 1.06
CA GLY A 138 -10.18 2.30 0.21
C GLY A 138 -10.53 0.87 0.60
N GLU A 139 -11.15 0.16 -0.33
CA GLU A 139 -11.61 -1.22 -0.14
C GLU A 139 -10.82 -2.19 -1.03
N VAL A 140 -10.37 -3.31 -0.47
CA VAL A 140 -9.65 -4.33 -1.23
C VAL A 140 -10.58 -4.99 -2.26
N VAL A 141 -10.15 -5.01 -3.51
CA VAL A 141 -10.86 -5.63 -4.64
C VAL A 141 -10.35 -7.03 -4.90
N SER A 142 -9.04 -7.20 -4.93
CA SER A 142 -8.35 -8.47 -5.16
C SER A 142 -6.96 -8.45 -4.53
N LYS A 143 -6.33 -9.62 -4.45
CA LYS A 143 -4.99 -9.78 -3.86
C LYS A 143 -4.21 -10.86 -4.59
N GLY A 144 -2.89 -10.74 -4.55
CA GLY A 144 -1.96 -11.75 -5.00
C GLY A 144 -2.04 -13.05 -4.20
N SER A 145 -1.45 -14.10 -4.75
CA SER A 145 -1.52 -15.46 -4.20
C SER A 145 -0.76 -15.65 -2.89
N ARG A 146 0.27 -14.84 -2.62
CA ARG A 146 1.09 -14.87 -1.39
C ARG A 146 0.61 -13.91 -0.31
N VAL A 147 -0.32 -12.99 -0.62
CA VAL A 147 -0.93 -12.12 0.39
C VAL A 147 -1.67 -12.98 1.42
N GLY A 148 -1.33 -12.81 2.70
CA GLY A 148 -1.89 -13.63 3.77
C GLY A 148 -3.41 -13.50 3.93
N SER A 149 -4.02 -14.41 4.68
CA SER A 149 -5.48 -14.42 4.95
C SER A 149 -5.97 -13.26 5.83
N HIS A 150 -5.04 -12.46 6.36
CA HIS A 150 -5.33 -11.27 7.15
C HIS A 150 -5.84 -10.12 6.27
N ILE A 151 -5.61 -10.11 4.95
CA ILE A 151 -6.21 -9.15 4.01
C ILE A 151 -7.11 -9.92 3.03
N ARG A 152 -8.35 -9.46 2.84
CA ARG A 152 -9.33 -10.10 1.96
C ARG A 152 -10.08 -9.04 1.15
N PRO A 153 -10.61 -9.41 -0.03
CA PRO A 153 -11.55 -8.57 -0.75
C PRO A 153 -12.71 -8.11 0.15
N GLY A 154 -13.07 -6.84 0.05
CA GLY A 154 -14.06 -6.17 0.90
C GLY A 154 -13.51 -5.58 2.20
N ASP A 155 -12.28 -5.90 2.60
CA ASP A 155 -11.68 -5.29 3.79
C ASP A 155 -11.35 -3.80 3.52
N ARG A 156 -11.59 -2.94 4.51
CA ARG A 156 -11.26 -1.51 4.47
C ARG A 156 -9.81 -1.32 4.86
N VAL A 157 -9.03 -0.64 4.04
CA VAL A 157 -7.58 -0.49 4.23
C VAL A 157 -7.08 0.91 3.89
N CYS A 158 -6.00 1.35 4.54
CA CYS A 158 -5.20 2.50 4.13
C CYS A 158 -3.73 2.10 4.03
N GLY A 159 -2.92 2.84 3.27
CA GLY A 159 -1.53 2.49 3.06
C GLY A 159 -0.78 3.49 2.21
N VAL A 160 0.50 3.18 1.98
CA VAL A 160 1.33 3.89 1.00
C VAL A 160 1.42 3.04 -0.26
N ALA A 161 1.23 3.68 -1.42
CA ALA A 161 1.61 3.15 -2.71
C ALA A 161 2.91 3.83 -3.17
N PHE A 162 3.75 3.11 -3.90
CA PHE A 162 4.98 3.66 -4.49
C PHE A 162 4.67 4.51 -5.72
N GLY A 163 4.10 5.70 -5.52
CA GLY A 163 4.00 6.71 -6.56
C GLY A 163 5.38 7.22 -6.99
N TYR A 164 5.42 7.86 -8.16
CA TYR A 164 6.64 8.43 -8.75
C TYR A 164 7.74 7.40 -9.02
N ASN A 165 7.35 6.15 -9.24
CA ASN A 165 8.26 5.03 -9.46
C ASN A 165 8.73 4.99 -10.93
N ARG A 166 10.04 4.81 -11.12
CA ARG A 166 10.67 4.67 -12.45
C ARG A 166 10.47 3.28 -13.04
N ASP A 167 10.47 2.28 -12.17
CA ASP A 167 10.51 0.87 -12.55
C ASP A 167 9.11 0.29 -12.70
N ASP A 168 8.12 0.88 -12.03
CA ASP A 168 6.70 0.56 -12.19
C ASP A 168 5.84 1.83 -12.30
N ALA A 169 5.53 2.22 -13.54
CA ALA A 169 4.66 3.37 -13.79
C ALA A 169 3.20 3.13 -13.38
N ALA A 170 2.81 1.90 -13.03
CA ALA A 170 1.45 1.55 -12.62
C ALA A 170 1.20 1.67 -11.12
N THR A 171 2.21 2.02 -10.32
CA THR A 171 2.08 2.24 -8.87
C THR A 171 1.94 3.73 -8.55
N GLY A 172 0.97 4.07 -7.69
CA GLY A 172 0.69 5.44 -7.26
C GLY A 172 -0.71 5.58 -6.67
N ALA A 173 -0.82 6.37 -5.60
CA ALA A 173 -2.05 6.48 -4.81
C ALA A 173 -3.14 7.34 -5.46
N PHE A 174 -2.78 8.29 -6.34
CA PHE A 174 -3.73 9.20 -6.98
C PHE A 174 -4.42 8.52 -8.17
N ALA A 175 -5.10 7.42 -7.90
CA ALA A 175 -5.82 6.61 -8.87
C ALA A 175 -7.14 6.06 -8.29
N GLU A 176 -8.14 5.83 -9.14
CA GLU A 176 -9.41 5.20 -8.73
C GLU A 176 -9.22 3.76 -8.22
N TYR A 177 -8.17 3.08 -8.71
CA TYR A 177 -7.74 1.77 -8.24
C TYR A 177 -6.25 1.80 -8.01
N VAL A 178 -5.80 1.46 -6.81
CA VAL A 178 -4.40 1.49 -6.41
C VAL A 178 -3.87 0.07 -6.30
N VAL A 179 -2.67 -0.16 -6.83
CA VAL A 179 -1.87 -1.34 -6.54
C VAL A 179 -0.94 -0.98 -5.40
N ALA A 180 -0.92 -1.78 -4.35
CA ALA A 180 -0.06 -1.58 -3.19
C ALA A 180 0.47 -2.92 -2.69
N GLU A 181 1.68 -2.90 -2.18
CA GLU A 181 2.28 -4.07 -1.53
C GLU A 181 1.58 -4.34 -0.21
N ASP A 182 1.24 -5.60 0.07
CA ASP A 182 0.45 -5.94 1.24
C ASP A 182 1.10 -5.44 2.52
N HIS A 183 2.43 -5.51 2.65
CA HIS A 183 3.18 -5.11 3.84
C HIS A 183 3.17 -3.60 4.14
N LEU A 184 2.68 -2.75 3.24
CA LEU A 184 2.54 -1.29 3.45
C LEU A 184 1.10 -0.85 3.77
N VAL A 185 0.20 -1.82 4.00
CA VAL A 185 -1.24 -1.58 4.09
C VAL A 185 -1.80 -1.95 5.45
N PHE A 186 -2.48 -1.02 6.11
CA PHE A 186 -3.13 -1.19 7.41
C PHE A 186 -4.64 -1.35 7.24
N GLY A 187 -5.27 -2.21 8.06
CA GLY A 187 -6.72 -2.26 8.12
C GLY A 187 -7.31 -1.05 8.82
N ILE A 188 -8.43 -0.54 8.30
CA ILE A 188 -9.14 0.62 8.86
C ILE A 188 -10.15 0.12 9.91
N PRO A 189 -10.15 0.68 11.13
CA PRO A 189 -11.13 0.33 12.16
C PRO A 189 -12.54 0.75 11.77
N ASP A 190 -13.56 0.03 12.27
CA ASP A 190 -14.95 0.29 11.92
C ASP A 190 -15.40 1.74 12.22
N GLY A 191 -14.88 2.34 13.30
CA GLY A 191 -15.20 3.71 13.71
C GLY A 191 -14.40 4.82 13.02
N MET A 192 -13.43 4.49 12.16
CA MET A 192 -12.59 5.48 11.46
C MET A 192 -13.06 5.62 10.02
N SER A 193 -13.22 6.85 9.53
CA SER A 193 -13.58 7.12 8.13
C SER A 193 -12.41 6.87 7.16
N PHE A 194 -12.70 6.77 5.85
CA PHE A 194 -11.64 6.70 4.85
C PHE A 194 -10.81 7.99 4.79
N GLN A 195 -11.45 9.14 5.04
CA GLN A 195 -10.80 10.44 5.08
C GLN A 195 -9.76 10.49 6.20
N GLU A 196 -10.13 10.12 7.42
CA GLU A 196 -9.19 10.07 8.56
C GLU A 196 -8.08 9.05 8.28
N ALA A 197 -8.44 7.86 7.82
CA ALA A 197 -7.48 6.81 7.54
C ALA A 197 -6.44 7.17 6.47
N ALA A 198 -6.81 7.97 5.45
CA ALA A 198 -5.89 8.42 4.41
C ALA A 198 -4.84 9.43 4.91
N THR A 199 -5.01 10.01 6.11
CA THR A 199 -4.04 10.95 6.68
C THR A 199 -2.91 10.27 7.46
N LEU A 200 -3.03 8.96 7.70
CA LEU A 200 -2.14 8.18 8.56
C LEU A 200 -0.88 7.63 7.88
N PRO A 201 -0.93 7.03 6.66
CA PRO A 201 0.07 6.03 6.27
C PRO A 201 1.50 6.57 6.17
N CYS A 202 1.75 7.64 5.41
CA CYS A 202 3.09 8.19 5.25
C CYS A 202 3.64 8.72 6.58
N GLY A 203 2.81 9.39 7.40
CA GLY A 203 3.21 9.94 8.69
C GLY A 203 3.62 8.85 9.69
N LEU A 204 2.81 7.80 9.79
CA LEU A 204 3.10 6.63 10.61
C LEU A 204 4.38 5.93 10.13
N LEU A 205 4.45 5.52 8.87
CA LEU A 205 5.62 4.80 8.33
C LEU A 205 6.91 5.59 8.47
N THR A 206 6.87 6.91 8.19
CA THR A 206 8.04 7.78 8.35
C THR A 206 8.48 7.85 9.82
N GLY A 207 7.53 8.03 10.74
CA GLY A 207 7.81 8.05 12.18
C GLY A 207 8.44 6.74 12.66
N GLY A 208 7.85 5.61 12.29
CA GLY A 208 8.36 4.28 12.62
C GLY A 208 9.77 4.05 12.09
N MET A 209 10.05 4.41 10.83
CA MET A 209 11.40 4.29 10.26
C MET A 209 12.42 5.18 10.98
N VAL A 210 12.10 6.43 11.27
CA VAL A 210 13.04 7.33 11.97
C VAL A 210 13.35 6.80 13.36
N LEU A 211 12.33 6.44 14.15
CA LEU A 211 12.54 5.98 15.53
C LEU A 211 13.27 4.64 15.57
N HIS A 212 12.80 3.66 14.79
CA HIS A 212 13.36 2.32 14.82
C HIS A 212 14.66 2.19 14.05
N HIS A 213 14.65 2.59 12.78
CA HIS A 213 15.77 2.33 11.89
C HIS A 213 16.89 3.37 12.06
N SER A 214 16.55 4.67 12.14
CA SER A 214 17.57 5.73 12.24
C SER A 214 18.04 5.96 13.68
N MET A 215 17.13 6.03 14.66
CA MET A 215 17.47 6.32 16.05
C MET A 215 17.71 5.07 16.90
N LYS A 216 17.41 3.87 16.37
CA LYS A 216 17.54 2.58 17.07
C LYS A 216 16.77 2.56 18.40
N LEU A 217 15.68 3.32 18.46
CA LEU A 217 14.75 3.29 19.58
C LEU A 217 13.80 2.10 19.39
N GLY A 218 13.57 1.36 20.47
CA GLY A 218 12.60 0.27 20.45
C GLY A 218 11.21 0.81 20.13
N LEU A 219 10.53 0.17 19.17
CA LEU A 219 9.09 0.35 19.01
C LEU A 219 8.42 -0.62 20.01
N GLY A 220 8.12 -0.15 21.23
CA GLY A 220 7.31 -0.86 22.23
C GLY A 220 8.03 -1.70 23.32
N ASP A 221 7.21 -2.03 24.33
CA ASP A 221 7.31 -2.88 25.53
C ASP A 221 8.35 -2.55 26.63
N ALA A 222 9.44 -1.85 26.32
CA ALA A 222 10.35 -1.37 27.36
C ALA A 222 9.84 -0.02 27.90
N PRO A 223 9.69 0.17 29.22
CA PRO A 223 9.34 1.47 29.76
C PRO A 223 10.35 2.52 29.29
N ALA A 224 9.85 3.60 28.70
CA ALA A 224 10.69 4.74 28.36
C ALA A 224 11.45 5.22 29.60
N ASP A 225 12.75 5.48 29.47
CA ASP A 225 13.52 6.12 30.54
C ASP A 225 12.93 7.53 30.77
N PRO A 226 12.38 7.82 31.96
CA PRO A 226 11.75 9.12 32.24
C PRO A 226 12.74 10.29 32.18
N ALA A 227 14.06 10.04 32.17
CA ALA A 227 15.10 11.05 31.95
C ALA A 227 15.46 11.23 30.46
N ALA A 228 14.99 10.36 29.57
CA ALA A 228 15.26 10.46 28.15
C ALA A 228 14.37 11.53 27.51
N HIS A 229 15.01 12.48 26.82
CA HIS A 229 14.34 13.54 26.09
C HIS A 229 14.64 13.45 24.59
N VAL A 230 13.62 13.59 23.76
CA VAL A 230 13.74 13.65 22.30
C VAL A 230 13.16 14.98 21.82
N LEU A 231 13.97 15.78 21.10
CA LEU A 231 13.51 17.00 20.47
C LEU A 231 12.85 16.67 19.12
N VAL A 232 11.55 16.97 18.99
CA VAL A 232 10.84 16.92 17.71
C VAL A 232 10.76 18.34 17.13
N TYR A 233 11.72 18.70 16.28
CA TYR A 233 11.69 19.98 15.57
C TYR A 233 10.60 19.96 14.50
N GLY A 234 9.60 20.85 14.63
CA GLY A 234 8.39 20.82 13.80
C GLY A 234 7.28 19.91 14.33
N GLY A 235 7.10 19.85 15.65
CA GLY A 235 6.09 19.00 16.31
C GLY A 235 4.63 19.22 15.91
N SER A 236 4.29 20.35 15.25
CA SER A 236 2.94 20.61 14.71
C SER A 236 2.73 20.13 13.27
N THR A 237 3.77 19.58 12.62
CA THR A 237 3.64 18.96 11.29
C THR A 237 2.95 17.60 11.40
N ALA A 238 2.39 17.08 10.30
CA ALA A 238 1.78 15.75 10.29
C ALA A 238 2.75 14.67 10.82
N SER A 239 3.97 14.63 10.27
CA SER A 239 5.03 13.74 10.74
C SER A 239 5.42 13.99 12.20
N GLY A 240 5.50 15.26 12.62
CA GLY A 240 5.83 15.63 13.99
C GLY A 240 4.80 15.14 15.01
N ILE A 241 3.51 15.25 14.69
CA ILE A 241 2.42 14.77 15.55
C ILE A 241 2.51 13.24 15.70
N PHE A 242 2.68 12.49 14.61
CA PHE A 242 2.86 11.03 14.69
C PHE A 242 4.10 10.64 15.48
N MET A 243 5.22 11.33 15.27
CA MET A 243 6.46 11.10 16.03
C MET A 243 6.24 11.26 17.53
N ILE A 244 5.54 12.33 17.94
CA ILE A 244 5.25 12.59 19.35
C ILE A 244 4.37 11.50 19.95
N GLN A 245 3.37 11.00 19.22
CA GLN A 245 2.54 9.90 19.74
C GLN A 245 3.34 8.60 19.85
N LEU A 246 4.16 8.26 18.84
CA LEU A 246 4.99 7.06 18.87
C LEU A 246 6.04 7.10 19.99
N LEU A 247 6.61 8.27 20.30
CA LEU A 247 7.58 8.45 21.39
C LEU A 247 6.97 8.35 22.80
N LYS A 248 5.64 8.48 22.94
CA LYS A 248 4.94 8.40 24.24
C LYS A 248 4.58 6.97 24.65
N GLN A 249 4.60 6.03 23.71
CA GLN A 249 4.28 4.62 23.92
C GLN A 249 5.49 3.89 24.51
#